data_AF-A0A3D9HPR9-F1
#
_entry.id   AF-A0A3D9HPR9-F1
#
_cell.length_a   1.000
_cell.length_b   1.000
_cell.length_c   1.000
_cell.angle_alpha   90.00
_cell.angle_beta   90.00
_cell.angle_gamma   90.00
#
_symmetry.space_group_name_H-M   'P 1'
#
loop_
_entity.id
_entity.type
_entity.pdbx_description
1 polymer ?
#
loop_
_entity_poly.entity_id
_entity_poly.type
_entity_poly.pdbx_seq_one_letter_code
_entity_poly.pdbx_strand_id
1 'polypeptide(L)' 'MNGPTSVGQELLAAVEAANGEDVILPWERFYTVIGLDQGYVTPEFMDKVNTVLKPKGFYSVKNNKGVLIRHLH' A
#
# COMPACT_ATOMS: atom_id res chain seq x y z
N MET A 1 17.54 14.04 -7.97
CA MET A 1 16.24 13.69 -8.56
C MET A 1 15.95 12.24 -8.18
N ASN A 2 15.25 12.03 -7.07
CA ASN A 2 14.81 10.69 -6.68
C ASN A 2 13.62 10.36 -7.56
N GLY A 3 13.65 9.21 -8.26
CA GLY A 3 12.47 8.65 -8.92
C GLY A 3 11.37 8.35 -7.88
N PRO A 4 10.28 7.65 -8.23
CA PRO A 4 9.35 7.12 -7.22
C PRO A 4 10.08 6.10 -6.34
N THR A 5 10.87 6.60 -5.39
CA THR A 5 11.55 5.82 -4.37
C THR A 5 10.45 5.44 -3.39
N SER A 6 9.97 4.22 -3.57
CA SER A 6 9.69 3.31 -2.48
C SER A 6 8.29 3.31 -1.84
N VAL A 7 7.26 3.94 -2.45
CA VAL A 7 5.85 3.67 -2.08
C VAL A 7 5.60 2.17 -1.91
N GLY A 8 6.01 1.36 -2.89
CA GLY A 8 5.85 -0.09 -2.85
C GLY A 8 6.80 -0.81 -1.88
N GLN A 9 7.95 -0.24 -1.52
CA GLN A 9 8.92 -0.85 -0.61
C GLN A 9 8.57 -0.60 0.86
N GLU A 10 8.11 0.60 1.21
CA GLU A 10 7.66 0.91 2.57
C GLU A 10 6.34 0.22 2.90
N LEU A 11 5.41 0.17 1.93
CA LEU A 11 4.21 -0.67 2.02
C LEU A 11 4.58 -2.15 2.19
N LEU A 12 5.54 -2.64 1.42
CA LEU A 12 5.97 -4.02 1.55
C LEU A 12 6.61 -4.29 2.91
N ALA A 13 7.49 -3.42 3.41
CA ALA A 13 8.12 -3.61 4.71
C ALA A 13 7.09 -3.64 5.84
N ALA A 14 6.06 -2.79 5.77
CA ALA A 14 4.95 -2.80 6.72
C ALA A 14 4.13 -4.10 6.68
N VAL A 15 4.00 -4.69 5.48
CA VAL A 15 3.27 -5.93 5.24
C VAL A 15 4.10 -7.16 5.64
N GLU A 16 5.40 -7.18 5.31
CA GLU A 16 6.35 -8.22 5.72
C GLU A 16 6.47 -8.25 7.25
N ALA A 17 6.49 -7.08 7.91
CA ALA A 17 6.46 -7.00 9.37
C ALA A 17 5.19 -7.58 10.00
N ALA A 18 4.09 -7.70 9.25
CA ALA A 18 2.86 -8.32 9.71
C ALA A 18 2.79 -9.84 9.45
N ASN A 19 3.88 -10.46 8.99
CA ASN A 19 4.01 -11.93 8.88
C ASN A 19 2.90 -12.63 8.07
N GLY A 20 2.36 -11.96 7.04
CA GLY A 20 1.31 -12.53 6.20
C GLY A 20 -0.11 -12.41 6.77
N GLU A 21 -0.30 -11.71 7.88
CA GLU A 21 -1.63 -11.33 8.35
C GLU A 21 -2.22 -10.17 7.53
N ASP A 22 -3.56 -10.08 7.51
CA ASP A 22 -4.27 -8.95 6.92
C ASP A 22 -3.93 -7.66 7.68
N VAL A 23 -3.31 -6.69 7.00
CA VAL A 23 -2.93 -5.40 7.60
C VAL A 23 -3.91 -4.32 7.18
N ILE A 24 -4.45 -3.59 8.15
CA ILE A 24 -5.13 -2.33 7.86
C ILE A 24 -4.13 -1.21 8.08
N LEU A 25 -3.69 -0.56 7.00
CA LEU A 25 -2.90 0.65 7.06
C LEU A 25 -3.86 1.85 7.13
N PRO A 26 -3.95 2.58 8.26
CA PRO A 26 -4.82 3.76 8.37
C PRO A 26 -4.45 4.79 7.31
N TRP A 27 -5.42 5.57 6.83
CA TRP A 27 -5.20 6.57 5.79
C TRP A 27 -4.03 7.51 6.11
N GLU A 28 -3.96 8.01 7.34
CA GLU A 28 -2.87 8.89 7.80
C GLU A 28 -1.49 8.27 7.57
N ARG A 29 -1.31 6.99 7.96
CA ARG A 29 -0.07 6.26 7.73
C ARG A 29 0.15 5.92 6.27
N PHE A 30 -0.91 5.59 5.53
CA PHE A 30 -0.81 5.32 4.10
C PHE A 30 -0.27 6.55 3.35
N TYR A 31 -0.80 7.74 3.62
CA TYR A 31 -0.30 8.98 3.02
C TYR A 31 1.16 9.27 3.38
N THR A 32 1.56 9.01 4.63
CA THR A 32 2.97 9.11 5.04
C THR A 32 3.86 8.14 4.28
N VAL A 33 3.44 6.87 4.18
CA VAL A 33 4.18 5.77 3.54
C VAL A 33 4.29 5.96 2.02
N ILE A 34 3.26 6.52 1.39
CA ILE A 34 3.30 6.77 -0.06
C ILE A 34 3.88 8.14 -0.41
N GLY A 35 4.09 9.01 0.58
CA GLY A 35 4.58 10.38 0.38
C GLY A 35 3.66 11.26 -0.47
N LEU A 36 2.34 10.99 -0.49
CA LEU A 36 1.35 11.75 -1.26
C LEU A 36 0.29 12.38 -0.37
N ASP A 37 -0.14 13.58 -0.77
CA ASP A 37 -1.29 14.26 -0.19
C ASP A 37 -2.59 13.52 -0.44
N GLN A 38 -3.56 13.72 0.46
CA GLN A 38 -4.83 12.98 0.49
C GLN A 38 -5.62 13.05 -0.82
N GLY A 39 -5.46 14.14 -1.58
CA GLY A 39 -6.13 14.38 -2.86
C GLY A 39 -5.55 13.62 -4.07
N TYR A 40 -4.38 12.97 -3.93
CA TYR A 40 -3.68 12.33 -5.05
C TYR A 40 -3.85 10.80 -5.13
N VAL A 41 -4.56 10.18 -4.17
CA VAL A 41 -4.84 8.74 -4.22
C VAL A 41 -6.02 8.48 -5.16
N THR A 42 -5.70 8.38 -6.45
CA THR A 42 -6.64 8.04 -7.51
C THR A 42 -6.81 6.51 -7.64
N PRO A 43 -7.87 6.03 -8.32
CA PRO A 43 -8.00 4.62 -8.66
C PRO A 43 -6.78 4.06 -9.41
N GLU A 44 -6.20 4.83 -10.32
CA GLU A 44 -4.98 4.45 -11.07
C GLU A 44 -3.76 4.29 -10.16
N PHE A 45 -3.65 5.12 -9.12
CA PHE A 45 -2.58 4.98 -8.13
C PHE A 45 -2.74 3.67 -7.34
N MET A 46 -3.96 3.36 -6.90
CA MET A 46 -4.24 2.09 -6.21
C MET A 46 -3.95 0.88 -7.11
N ASP A 47 -4.20 0.99 -8.42
CA ASP A 47 -3.86 -0.05 -9.38
C ASP A 47 -2.33 -0.26 -9.50
N LYS A 48 -1.55 0.83 -9.49
CA LYS A 48 -0.09 0.76 -9.41
C LYS A 48 0.40 0.10 -8.12
N VAL A 49 -0.18 0.46 -6.96
CA VAL A 49 0.13 -0.19 -5.68
C VAL A 49 -0.13 -1.69 -5.78
N ASN A 50 -1.27 -2.08 -6.31
CA ASN A 50 -1.62 -3.49 -6.50
C ASN A 50 -0.70 -4.22 -7.49
N THR A 51 -0.22 -3.55 -8.53
CA THR A 51 0.75 -4.12 -9.48
C THR A 51 2.08 -4.46 -8.80
N VAL A 52 2.49 -3.69 -7.79
CA VAL A 52 3.70 -3.95 -7.00
C VAL A 52 3.49 -5.03 -5.93
N LEU A 53 2.31 -5.06 -5.31
CA LEU A 53 1.98 -6.01 -4.23
C LEU A 53 1.66 -7.43 -4.76
N LYS A 54 0.97 -7.56 -5.89
CA LYS A 54 0.56 -8.85 -6.49
C LYS A 54 1.70 -9.86 -6.65
N PRO A 55 2.86 -9.54 -7.26
CA PRO A 55 3.96 -10.50 -7.42
C PRO A 55 4.59 -10.95 -6.08
N LYS A 56 4.24 -10.29 -4.97
CA LYS A 56 4.71 -10.63 -3.62
C LYS A 56 3.65 -11.38 -2.81
N GLY A 57 2.54 -11.74 -3.44
CA GLY A 57 1.43 -12.42 -2.77
C GLY A 57 0.54 -11.48 -1.97
N PHE A 58 0.47 -10.18 -2.32
CA PHE A 58 -0.37 -9.23 -1.60
C PHE A 58 -1.31 -8.45 -2.54
N TYR A 59 -2.43 -7.97 -2.01
CA TYR A 59 -3.36 -7.10 -2.71
C TYR A 59 -3.96 -6.06 -1.76
N SER A 60 -4.14 -4.83 -2.23
CA SER A 60 -4.68 -3.72 -1.46
C SER A 60 -6.11 -3.36 -1.86
N VAL A 61 -6.97 -3.14 -0.85
CA VAL A 61 -8.38 -2.80 -0.98
C VAL A 61 -8.67 -1.53 -0.19
N LYS A 62 -9.34 -0.58 -0.82
CA LYS A 62 -9.80 0.65 -0.16
C LYS A 62 -10.93 0.35 0.83
N ASN A 63 -10.87 0.88 2.04
CA ASN A 63 -12.00 0.86 2.98
C ASN A 63 -12.19 2.24 3.65
N ASN A 64 -13.26 2.39 4.45
CA ASN A 64 -13.58 3.66 5.13
C ASN A 64 -12.55 4.05 6.22
N LYS A 65 -11.70 3.13 6.66
CA LYS A 65 -10.72 3.32 7.75
C LYS A 65 -9.28 3.47 7.23
N GLY A 66 -9.01 3.13 5.97
CA GLY A 66 -7.66 3.05 5.40
C GLY A 66 -7.58 2.16 4.16
N VAL A 67 -6.40 1.58 3.98
CA VAL A 67 -6.12 0.57 2.95
C VAL A 67 -5.89 -0.77 3.64
N LEU A 68 -6.74 -1.74 3.32
CA LEU A 68 -6.57 -3.13 3.73
C LEU A 68 -5.62 -3.81 2.77
N ILE A 69 -4.54 -4.41 3.27
CA ILE A 69 -3.60 -5.21 2.49
C ILE A 69 -3.80 -6.66 2.89
N ARG A 70 -4.14 -7.51 1.94
CA ARG A 70 -4.43 -8.93 2.13
C ARG A 70 -3.40 -9.81 1.45
N HIS A 71 -3.11 -10.94 2.05
CA HIS A 71 -2.30 -11.98 1.43
C HIS A 71 -3.13 -12.79 0.42
N LEU A 72 -2.55 -13.06 -0.76
CA LEU A 72 -3.11 -13.90 -1.81
C LEU A 72 -2.56 -15.31 -1.57
N HIS A 73 -3.44 -16.26 -1.21
CA HIS A 73 -3.13 -17.67 -1.06
C HIS A 73 -2.86 -18.37 -2.40
#